data_AF-A0A2V7RR23-F1
#
_entry.id   AF-A0A2V7RR23-F1
#
_cell.length_a   1.000
_cell.length_b   1.000
_cell.length_c   1.000
_cell.angle_alpha   90.00
_cell.angle_beta   90.00
_cell.angle_gamma   90.00
#
_symmetry.space_group_name_H-M   'P 1'
#
loop_
_entity.id
_entity.type
_entity.pdbx_description
1 polymer ?
#
loop_
_entity_poly.entity_id
_entity_poly.type
_entity_poly.pdbx_seq_one_letter_code
_entity_poly.pdbx_strand_id
1 'polypeptide(L)'
;MLDSWAGVSFSVIMTPPSETRRGGTIVRTLPSLAQTIDVETPELVVFSYTIAGVGSRALAAVIDSLLCIAALILIALSLSALAPRESASTTPGVFDAWAAAIFVIAIFCLLWGYYVLFEGLADGQTPGKRLLRLRVVRDGGYSVTFGASAVRNLMRLVDIQPIPCYAVGIVSVLFTKSGKRLGDIVAGTIVVREALIKQLAPPTTTFAGEPPPATLDAALTEEEFSVLERFMERRGSLDADRRTALAAQLTERLTSALANVPDNARPGATDLSRLVRLYESERSARARGVAARQQRGAARERNVIVATRSPRWNAFAAKLADAQRRGLRSLGEDGIRDFVAEYRDLASDLARLRTAAQGRETPELFYLSRLLAGAHNLLYRGPSLSLADAVRLFAVDAPREVRRSWRPVLLAGALLFGPALIAYDAVVRQPEVAATFIPAGMLDRAEEGVRRAREGTGYIPDPQIFRPTMASQIIANNVQVTFGVFALGITAGIGSLLMLVLNGVSFGGVLGLYQSKGIVKLILAFVAPHGVLELTAVCIAGGAGFLLAAALLLPGRRTRKRALIENGRRAIRLVAAATVLLLVAGTLEGFVSPIPWWPLAAKFAVSGATLVALVLY
;
A
#
# COMPACT_ATOMS: atom_id res chain seq x y z
N MET A 1 6.46 -23.07 17.23
CA MET A 1 7.51 -22.92 16.19
C MET A 1 7.17 -21.81 15.17
N LEU A 2 6.53 -20.70 15.59
CA LEU A 2 6.07 -19.61 14.69
C LEU A 2 6.34 -18.20 15.24
N ASP A 3 7.30 -18.05 16.16
CA ASP A 3 7.76 -16.74 16.64
C ASP A 3 8.94 -16.18 15.82
N SER A 4 9.39 -16.88 14.77
CA SER A 4 10.58 -16.49 13.99
C SER A 4 10.29 -15.68 12.71
N TRP A 5 9.05 -15.22 12.49
CA TRP A 5 8.63 -14.56 11.23
C TRP A 5 8.18 -13.10 11.39
N ALA A 6 8.43 -12.47 12.54
CA ALA A 6 8.03 -11.10 12.82
C ALA A 6 9.21 -10.19 13.20
N GLY A 7 10.23 -10.11 12.35
CA GLY A 7 11.35 -9.15 12.47
C GLY A 7 10.99 -7.73 12.00
N VAL A 8 9.79 -7.24 12.29
CA VAL A 8 9.38 -5.87 11.96
C VAL A 8 9.05 -5.15 13.26
N SER A 9 10.02 -4.40 13.78
CA SER A 9 9.82 -3.54 14.94
C SER A 9 9.34 -2.16 14.47
N PHE A 10 8.30 -1.63 15.12
CA PHE A 10 7.77 -0.30 14.84
C PHE A 10 8.32 0.69 15.88
N SER A 11 9.31 1.51 15.52
CA SER A 11 9.75 2.62 16.36
C SER A 11 9.40 3.95 15.70
N VAL A 12 8.58 4.76 16.38
CA VAL A 12 8.46 6.19 16.06
C VAL A 12 9.62 6.89 16.76
N ILE A 13 10.71 7.12 16.03
CA ILE A 13 11.84 7.89 16.57
C ILE A 13 11.46 9.38 16.41
N MET A 14 11.01 10.00 17.50
CA MET A 14 11.05 11.46 17.60
C MET A 14 12.49 11.85 17.89
N THR A 15 13.19 12.38 16.89
CA THR A 15 14.48 13.04 17.12
C THR A 15 14.24 14.27 18.00
N PRO A 16 14.87 14.38 19.18
CA PRO A 16 14.79 15.60 19.98
C PRO A 16 15.40 16.76 19.17
N PRO A 17 14.91 18.00 19.35
CA PRO A 17 15.40 19.15 18.62
C PRO A 17 16.91 19.32 18.88
N SER A 18 17.71 19.30 17.82
CA SER A 18 19.14 19.60 17.90
C SER A 18 19.37 21.07 17.55
N GLU A 19 19.87 21.85 18.51
CA GLU A 19 20.32 23.21 18.27
C GLU A 19 21.74 23.20 17.71
N THR A 20 21.90 23.52 16.44
CA THR A 20 23.22 23.76 15.84
C THR A 20 23.46 25.26 15.71
N ARG A 21 24.46 25.78 16.41
CA ARG A 21 24.92 27.17 16.29
C ARG A 21 25.81 27.28 15.05
N ARG A 22 25.31 27.87 13.97
CA ARG A 22 26.14 28.36 12.84
C ARG A 22 26.04 29.88 12.82
N GLY A 23 27.18 30.56 12.97
CA GLY A 23 27.27 32.02 12.74
C GLY A 23 26.31 32.88 13.58
N GLY A 24 26.09 32.54 14.86
CA GLY A 24 25.27 33.36 15.76
C GLY A 24 23.75 33.20 15.62
N THR A 25 23.26 32.49 14.60
CA THR A 25 21.82 32.20 14.43
C THR A 25 21.47 30.80 14.94
N ILE A 26 20.49 30.70 15.84
CA ILE A 26 19.94 29.42 16.29
C ILE A 26 18.99 28.91 15.19
N VAL A 27 19.44 27.95 14.40
CA VAL A 27 18.57 27.24 13.45
C VAL A 27 17.93 26.07 14.21
N ARG A 28 16.67 26.23 14.63
CA ARG A 28 15.85 25.11 15.13
C ARG A 28 15.43 24.26 13.95
N THR A 29 16.00 23.07 13.83
CA THR A 29 15.49 22.04 12.93
C THR A 29 14.21 21.47 13.56
N LEU A 30 13.07 21.64 12.87
CA LEU A 30 11.81 21.06 13.31
C LEU A 30 11.93 19.52 13.34
N PRO A 31 11.35 18.84 14.34
CA PRO A 31 11.33 17.37 14.37
C PRO A 31 10.71 16.84 13.08
N SER A 32 11.42 15.96 12.38
CA SER A 32 10.89 15.35 11.16
C SER A 32 9.71 14.46 11.52
N LEU A 33 8.50 14.82 11.10
CA LEU A 33 7.27 14.02 11.23
C LEU A 33 7.28 12.75 10.34
N ALA A 34 8.45 12.33 9.86
CA ALA A 34 8.63 11.23 8.95
C ALA A 34 8.53 9.91 9.73
N GLN A 35 7.44 9.17 9.54
CA GLN A 35 7.33 7.82 10.09
C GLN A 35 8.28 6.88 9.34
N THR A 36 9.07 6.11 10.07
CA THR A 36 9.96 5.08 9.52
C THR A 36 9.51 3.68 9.92
N ILE A 37 9.74 2.68 9.06
CA ILE A 37 9.57 1.25 9.38
C ILE A 37 10.92 0.57 9.26
N ASP A 38 11.31 -0.10 10.33
CA ASP A 38 12.52 -0.91 10.41
C ASP A 38 12.20 -2.35 10.00
N VAL A 39 12.88 -2.82 8.95
CA VAL A 39 12.79 -4.18 8.45
C VAL A 39 14.09 -4.89 8.79
N GLU A 40 14.01 -5.94 9.60
CA GLU A 40 15.14 -6.80 9.91
C GLU A 40 15.26 -7.90 8.85
N THR A 41 16.42 -7.94 8.20
CA THR A 41 16.75 -8.97 7.22
C THR A 41 17.23 -10.25 7.92
N PRO A 42 17.20 -11.42 7.25
CA PRO A 42 17.76 -12.67 7.78
C PRO A 42 19.24 -12.56 8.20
N GLU A 43 19.96 -11.60 7.61
CA GLU A 43 21.35 -11.29 7.95
C GLU A 43 21.49 -10.36 9.18
N LEU A 44 20.41 -10.16 9.96
CA LEU A 44 20.32 -9.31 11.16
C LEU A 44 20.65 -7.83 10.89
N VAL A 45 20.47 -7.38 9.64
CA VAL A 45 20.63 -5.98 9.29
C VAL A 45 19.27 -5.30 9.19
N VAL A 46 19.10 -4.23 9.97
CA VAL A 46 17.86 -3.46 10.04
C VAL A 46 17.91 -2.29 9.06
N PHE A 47 16.97 -2.23 8.12
CA PHE A 47 16.81 -1.12 7.17
C PHE A 47 15.56 -0.33 7.46
N SER A 48 15.71 0.99 7.59
CA SER A 48 14.59 1.90 7.83
C SER A 48 14.04 2.42 6.50
N TYR A 49 12.74 2.27 6.26
CA TYR A 49 12.03 2.90 5.15
C TYR A 49 11.21 4.08 5.65
N THR A 50 11.32 5.24 5.00
CA THR A 50 10.38 6.34 5.24
C THR A 50 9.03 6.01 4.63
N ILE A 51 7.98 5.96 5.45
CA ILE A 51 6.61 5.73 5.01
C ILE A 51 6.13 6.95 4.22
N ALA A 52 5.47 6.70 3.09
CA ALA A 52 4.82 7.76 2.33
C ALA A 52 3.60 8.28 3.10
N GLY A 53 3.62 9.57 3.48
CA GLY A 53 2.48 10.22 4.13
C GLY A 53 1.25 10.34 3.22
N VAL A 54 0.08 10.54 3.84
CA VAL A 54 -1.23 10.62 3.16
C VAL A 54 -1.20 11.58 1.97
N GLY A 55 -0.65 12.78 2.15
CA GLY A 55 -0.58 13.81 1.09
C GLY A 55 0.22 13.37 -0.14
N SER A 56 1.37 12.73 0.04
CA SER A 56 2.17 12.22 -1.09
C SER A 56 1.46 11.09 -1.84
N ARG A 57 0.69 10.26 -1.14
CA ARG A 57 -0.11 9.19 -1.76
C ARG A 57 -1.30 9.78 -2.53
N ALA A 58 -1.99 10.77 -1.95
CA ALA A 58 -3.09 11.45 -2.58
C ALA A 58 -2.64 12.17 -3.86
N LEU A 59 -1.52 12.89 -3.81
CA LEU A 59 -0.96 13.55 -4.99
C LEU A 59 -0.55 12.56 -6.08
N ALA A 60 0.02 11.39 -5.73
CA ALA A 60 0.32 10.34 -6.70
C ALA A 60 -0.97 9.84 -7.38
N ALA A 61 -2.02 9.61 -6.59
CA ALA A 61 -3.32 9.18 -7.11
C ALA A 61 -3.97 10.24 -8.00
N VAL A 62 -3.83 11.53 -7.69
CA VAL A 62 -4.29 12.64 -8.54
C VAL A 62 -3.54 12.62 -9.88
N ILE A 63 -2.21 12.52 -9.87
CA ILE A 63 -1.41 12.45 -11.09
C ILE A 63 -1.81 11.23 -11.93
N ASP A 64 -1.91 10.05 -11.32
CA ASP A 64 -2.33 8.82 -12.01
C ASP A 64 -3.75 8.96 -12.60
N SER A 65 -4.67 9.63 -11.89
CA SER A 65 -6.04 9.87 -12.35
C SER A 65 -6.09 10.84 -13.52
N LEU A 66 -5.29 11.92 -13.48
CA LEU A 66 -5.14 12.87 -14.58
C LEU A 66 -4.55 12.19 -15.83
N LEU A 67 -3.57 11.31 -15.65
CA LEU A 67 -3.01 10.52 -16.76
C LEU A 67 -4.06 9.58 -17.37
N CYS A 68 -4.88 8.92 -16.55
CA CYS A 68 -5.97 8.08 -17.04
C CYS A 68 -7.03 8.91 -17.79
N ILE A 69 -7.40 10.08 -17.27
CA ILE A 69 -8.34 11.00 -17.92
C ILE A 69 -7.76 11.52 -19.24
N ALA A 70 -6.50 11.94 -19.26
CA ALA A 70 -5.83 12.39 -20.48
C ALA A 70 -5.75 11.29 -21.54
N ALA A 71 -5.46 10.05 -21.14
CA ALA A 71 -5.48 8.90 -22.04
C ALA A 71 -6.88 8.64 -22.60
N LEU A 72 -7.93 8.75 -21.78
CA LEU A 72 -9.32 8.64 -22.24
C LEU A 72 -9.67 9.76 -23.24
N ILE A 73 -9.32 11.00 -22.94
CA ILE A 73 -9.55 12.13 -23.86
C ILE A 73 -8.82 11.89 -25.18
N LEU A 74 -7.56 11.45 -25.15
CA LEU A 74 -6.78 11.13 -26.35
C LEU A 74 -7.44 10.02 -27.18
N ILE A 75 -7.92 8.96 -26.53
CA ILE A 75 -8.65 7.87 -27.20
C ILE A 75 -9.94 8.41 -27.81
N ALA A 76 -10.72 9.20 -27.07
CA ALA A 76 -11.95 9.80 -27.58
C ALA A 76 -11.67 10.69 -28.81
N LEU A 77 -10.67 11.58 -28.73
CA LEU A 77 -10.25 12.43 -29.85
C LEU A 77 -9.75 11.63 -31.05
N SER A 78 -9.00 10.55 -30.83
CA SER A 78 -8.52 9.67 -31.90
C SER A 78 -9.69 8.99 -32.60
N LEU A 79 -10.65 8.46 -31.84
CA LEU A 79 -11.86 7.84 -32.39
C LEU A 79 -12.69 8.85 -33.19
N SER A 80 -12.88 10.07 -32.66
CA SER A 80 -13.58 11.14 -33.37
C SER A 80 -12.85 11.59 -34.64
N ALA A 81 -11.51 11.59 -34.64
CA ALA A 81 -10.72 11.95 -35.82
C ALA A 81 -10.79 10.88 -36.92
N LEU A 82 -10.94 9.61 -36.54
CA LEU A 82 -11.14 8.48 -37.46
C LEU A 82 -12.60 8.35 -37.94
N ALA A 83 -13.52 9.13 -37.37
CA ALA A 83 -14.93 9.07 -37.73
C ALA A 83 -15.15 9.51 -39.20
N PRO A 84 -15.90 8.73 -40.00
CA PRO A 84 -16.26 9.12 -41.35
C PRO A 84 -16.97 10.48 -41.37
N ARG A 85 -16.40 11.46 -42.10
CA ARG A 85 -16.91 12.84 -42.12
C ARG A 85 -18.21 13.03 -42.92
N GLU A 86 -18.62 12.03 -43.69
CA GLU A 86 -19.82 12.09 -44.54
C GLU A 86 -21.09 11.52 -43.88
N SER A 87 -21.00 11.02 -42.64
CA SER A 87 -22.16 10.49 -41.91
C SER A 87 -22.81 11.54 -41.01
N ALA A 88 -23.36 12.59 -41.61
CA ALA A 88 -24.26 13.53 -40.91
C ALA A 88 -25.69 12.97 -40.80
N SER A 89 -25.85 11.65 -40.61
CA SER A 89 -27.14 11.06 -40.27
C SER A 89 -27.39 11.17 -38.77
N THR A 90 -28.61 11.50 -38.37
CA THR A 90 -29.03 11.55 -36.95
C THR A 90 -28.97 10.18 -36.27
N THR A 91 -28.87 9.10 -37.05
CA THR A 91 -28.62 7.75 -36.56
C THR A 91 -27.11 7.49 -36.49
N PRO A 92 -26.58 7.06 -35.32
CA PRO A 92 -25.18 6.66 -35.19
C PRO A 92 -24.88 5.57 -36.24
N GLY A 93 -23.69 5.60 -36.84
CA GLY A 93 -23.23 4.61 -37.83
C GLY A 93 -22.55 3.40 -37.19
N VAL A 94 -22.25 2.37 -37.99
CA VAL A 94 -21.51 1.17 -37.52
C VAL A 94 -20.17 1.56 -36.88
N PHE A 95 -19.49 2.57 -37.43
CA PHE A 95 -18.27 3.12 -36.86
C PHE A 95 -18.48 3.67 -35.44
N ASP A 96 -19.57 4.40 -35.20
CA ASP A 96 -19.87 4.99 -33.88
C ASP A 96 -20.09 3.92 -32.82
N ALA A 97 -20.69 2.79 -33.19
CA ALA A 97 -20.83 1.63 -32.30
C ALA A 97 -19.47 0.97 -31.98
N TRP A 98 -18.59 0.77 -32.96
CA TRP A 98 -17.26 0.23 -32.64
C TRP A 98 -16.42 1.22 -31.83
N ALA A 99 -16.48 2.50 -32.16
CA ALA A 99 -15.78 3.55 -31.43
C ALA A 99 -16.21 3.62 -29.96
N ALA A 100 -17.51 3.65 -29.68
CA ALA A 100 -18.00 3.67 -28.31
C ALA A 100 -17.70 2.35 -27.55
N ALA A 101 -17.67 1.19 -28.23
CA ALA A 101 -17.25 -0.07 -27.61
C ALA A 101 -15.77 -0.05 -27.19
N ILE A 102 -14.88 0.38 -28.09
CA ILE A 102 -13.45 0.56 -27.81
C ILE A 102 -13.25 1.54 -26.65
N PHE A 103 -13.99 2.66 -26.66
CA PHE A 103 -13.89 3.67 -25.62
C PHE A 103 -14.25 3.12 -24.24
N VAL A 104 -15.30 2.30 -24.14
CA VAL A 104 -15.66 1.69 -22.86
C VAL A 104 -14.63 0.67 -22.43
N ILE A 105 -14.18 -0.21 -23.32
CA ILE A 105 -13.15 -1.19 -22.99
C ILE A 105 -11.92 -0.45 -22.45
N ALA A 106 -11.56 0.69 -23.05
CA ALA A 106 -10.51 1.55 -22.53
C ALA A 106 -10.81 2.11 -21.14
N ILE A 107 -12.03 2.60 -20.87
CA ILE A 107 -12.45 3.02 -19.51
C ILE A 107 -12.27 1.86 -18.52
N PHE A 108 -12.74 0.67 -18.85
CA PHE A 108 -12.61 -0.50 -17.98
C PHE A 108 -11.14 -0.86 -17.72
N CYS A 109 -10.33 -0.96 -18.78
CA CYS A 109 -8.91 -1.28 -18.68
C CYS A 109 -8.12 -0.21 -17.91
N LEU A 110 -8.43 1.07 -18.09
CA LEU A 110 -7.78 2.16 -17.36
C LEU A 110 -8.24 2.23 -15.91
N LEU A 111 -9.54 2.02 -15.65
CA LEU A 111 -10.06 2.06 -14.29
C LEU A 111 -9.55 0.85 -13.49
N TRP A 112 -9.67 -0.37 -14.01
CA TRP A 112 -9.39 -1.60 -13.27
C TRP A 112 -7.99 -2.17 -13.53
N GLY A 113 -7.52 -2.14 -14.77
CA GLY A 113 -6.25 -2.74 -15.19
C GLY A 113 -5.04 -1.88 -14.86
N TYR A 114 -5.11 -0.55 -15.03
CA TYR A 114 -3.96 0.36 -14.94
C TYR A 114 -3.09 0.13 -13.69
N TYR A 115 -3.69 0.21 -12.50
CA TYR A 115 -2.93 0.07 -11.26
C TYR A 115 -2.40 -1.35 -11.06
N VAL A 116 -3.17 -2.38 -11.44
CA VAL A 116 -2.77 -3.77 -11.31
C VAL A 116 -1.56 -4.06 -12.22
N LEU A 117 -1.65 -3.65 -13.49
CA LEU A 117 -0.62 -3.80 -14.51
C LEU A 117 0.64 -3.04 -14.13
N PHE A 118 0.56 -1.75 -13.85
CA PHE A 118 1.75 -0.96 -13.52
C PHE A 118 2.37 -1.41 -12.21
N GLU A 119 1.61 -1.62 -11.13
CA GLU A 119 2.23 -2.08 -9.89
C GLU A 119 2.77 -3.50 -9.97
N GLY A 120 2.13 -4.38 -10.76
CA GLY A 120 2.59 -5.75 -10.94
C GLY A 120 3.81 -5.88 -11.86
N LEU A 121 3.86 -5.13 -12.96
CA LEU A 121 4.93 -5.19 -13.97
C LEU A 121 6.09 -4.24 -13.66
N ALA A 122 5.81 -3.08 -13.07
CA ALA A 122 6.78 -2.04 -12.75
C ALA A 122 7.15 -2.02 -11.25
N ASP A 123 7.19 -3.21 -10.63
CA ASP A 123 7.79 -3.44 -9.30
C ASP A 123 7.22 -2.50 -8.20
N GLY A 124 5.90 -2.34 -8.22
CA GLY A 124 5.15 -1.54 -7.26
C GLY A 124 5.07 -0.06 -7.58
N GLN A 125 5.29 0.35 -8.82
CA GLN A 125 5.25 1.75 -9.23
C GLN A 125 4.27 2.03 -10.37
N THR A 126 3.37 2.99 -10.15
CA THR A 126 2.58 3.66 -11.20
C THR A 126 3.32 4.91 -11.69
N PRO A 127 3.05 5.42 -12.90
CA PRO A 127 3.63 6.67 -13.39
C PRO A 127 3.59 7.85 -12.40
N GLY A 128 2.46 8.11 -11.74
CA GLY A 128 2.34 9.15 -10.71
C GLY A 128 3.15 8.86 -9.45
N LYS A 129 3.21 7.58 -9.03
CA LYS A 129 4.10 7.16 -7.94
C LYS A 129 5.57 7.30 -8.32
N ARG A 130 5.96 7.01 -9.56
CA ARG A 130 7.33 7.24 -10.06
C ARG A 130 7.70 8.72 -9.99
N LEU A 131 6.79 9.60 -10.41
CA LEU A 131 7.01 11.05 -10.37
C LEU A 131 7.25 11.55 -8.94
N LEU A 132 6.46 11.04 -7.98
CA LEU A 132 6.61 11.38 -6.56
C LEU A 132 7.60 10.49 -5.78
N ARG A 133 8.30 9.59 -6.49
CA ARG A 133 9.28 8.64 -5.95
C ARG A 133 8.72 7.81 -4.81
N LEU A 134 7.54 7.25 -5.04
CA LEU A 134 6.86 6.33 -4.16
C LEU A 134 6.94 4.93 -4.77
N ARG A 135 7.09 3.94 -3.89
CA ARG A 135 7.10 2.54 -4.29
C ARG A 135 6.31 1.70 -3.31
N VAL A 136 5.65 0.69 -3.84
CA VAL A 136 4.91 -0.29 -3.06
C VAL A 136 5.82 -1.48 -2.81
N VAL A 137 6.04 -1.79 -1.55
CA VAL A 137 6.82 -2.96 -1.11
C VAL A 137 5.98 -3.80 -0.15
N ARG A 138 6.33 -5.07 0.03
CA ARG A 138 5.71 -5.92 1.05
C ARG A 138 6.23 -5.57 2.44
N ASP A 139 5.57 -6.07 3.47
CA ASP A 139 5.89 -5.79 4.88
C ASP A 139 7.34 -6.11 5.29
N GLY A 140 8.03 -7.00 4.57
CA GLY A 140 9.46 -7.30 4.73
C GLY A 140 10.38 -6.63 3.71
N GLY A 141 9.96 -5.53 3.08
CA GLY A 141 10.76 -4.80 2.09
C GLY A 141 10.75 -5.39 0.67
N TYR A 142 10.32 -6.66 0.52
CA TYR A 142 10.27 -7.38 -0.76
C TYR A 142 9.43 -6.69 -1.85
N SER A 143 9.73 -7.01 -3.11
CA SER A 143 8.94 -6.58 -4.26
C SER A 143 7.48 -7.06 -4.18
N VAL A 144 6.57 -6.24 -4.71
CA VAL A 144 5.16 -6.61 -4.78
C VAL A 144 4.92 -7.61 -5.91
N THR A 145 4.27 -8.72 -5.60
CA THR A 145 3.82 -9.69 -6.63
C THR A 145 2.59 -9.17 -7.36
N PHE A 146 2.36 -9.60 -8.60
CA PHE A 146 1.15 -9.28 -9.35
C PHE A 146 -0.14 -9.65 -8.58
N GLY A 147 -0.19 -10.80 -7.91
CA GLY A 147 -1.34 -11.18 -7.06
C GLY A 147 -1.58 -10.22 -5.89
N ALA A 148 -0.53 -9.83 -5.17
CA ALA A 148 -0.63 -8.81 -4.12
C ALA A 148 -1.06 -7.44 -4.66
N SER A 149 -0.56 -7.04 -5.84
CA SER A 149 -1.02 -5.83 -6.55
C SER A 149 -2.50 -5.91 -6.90
N ALA A 150 -2.96 -7.03 -7.48
CA ALA A 150 -4.35 -7.26 -7.84
C ALA A 150 -5.27 -7.20 -6.61
N VAL A 151 -4.94 -7.91 -5.53
CA VAL A 151 -5.69 -7.90 -4.27
C VAL A 151 -5.81 -6.48 -3.69
N ARG A 152 -4.69 -5.76 -3.68
CA ARG A 152 -4.64 -4.39 -3.17
C ARG A 152 -5.49 -3.42 -3.98
N ASN A 153 -5.45 -3.54 -5.31
CA ASN A 153 -6.19 -2.67 -6.22
C ASN A 153 -7.66 -3.09 -6.37
N LEU A 154 -7.99 -4.34 -6.06
CA LEU A 154 -9.36 -4.80 -5.90
C LEU A 154 -9.99 -4.19 -4.63
N MET A 155 -9.26 -4.18 -3.52
CA MET A 155 -9.65 -3.49 -2.29
C MET A 155 -9.77 -1.98 -2.44
N ARG A 156 -9.23 -1.40 -3.53
CA ARG A 156 -9.43 0.00 -3.85
C ARG A 156 -10.91 0.34 -4.04
N LEU A 157 -11.76 -0.61 -4.44
CA LEU A 157 -13.20 -0.37 -4.50
C LEU A 157 -13.80 -0.08 -3.12
N VAL A 158 -13.29 -0.71 -2.07
CA VAL A 158 -13.66 -0.42 -0.69
C VAL A 158 -13.09 0.94 -0.29
N ASP A 159 -11.80 1.16 -0.61
CA ASP A 159 -11.09 2.39 -0.24
C ASP A 159 -11.69 3.65 -0.87
N ILE A 160 -12.24 3.56 -2.10
CA ILE A 160 -12.83 4.69 -2.82
C ILE A 160 -14.21 5.10 -2.28
N GLN A 161 -14.85 4.29 -1.42
CA GLN A 161 -16.17 4.61 -0.90
C GLN A 161 -16.14 5.75 0.14
N PRO A 162 -17.18 6.62 0.17
CA PRO A 162 -18.16 6.81 -0.90
C PRO A 162 -17.50 7.41 -2.14
N ILE A 163 -17.83 6.89 -3.32
CA ILE A 163 -17.25 7.37 -4.59
C ILE A 163 -17.57 8.87 -4.74
N PRO A 164 -16.61 9.73 -5.12
CA PRO A 164 -15.20 9.46 -5.45
C PRO A 164 -14.20 9.76 -4.33
N CYS A 165 -14.66 9.96 -3.09
CA CYS A 165 -13.93 10.70 -2.05
C CYS A 165 -12.76 9.94 -1.37
N TYR A 166 -12.57 8.64 -1.63
CA TYR A 166 -11.54 7.82 -0.99
C TYR A 166 -11.56 7.83 0.56
N ALA A 167 -12.73 8.11 1.15
CA ALA A 167 -12.83 8.37 2.59
C ALA A 167 -12.35 7.18 3.42
N VAL A 168 -12.76 5.95 3.06
CA VAL A 168 -12.33 4.72 3.74
C VAL A 168 -10.81 4.53 3.65
N GLY A 169 -10.23 4.80 2.48
CA GLY A 169 -8.78 4.74 2.26
C GLY A 169 -8.01 5.76 3.11
N ILE A 170 -8.51 6.99 3.23
CA ILE A 170 -7.87 8.05 4.03
C ILE A 170 -7.97 7.72 5.52
N VAL A 171 -9.17 7.36 5.99
CA VAL A 171 -9.40 6.97 7.39
C VAL A 171 -8.51 5.78 7.76
N SER A 172 -8.45 4.73 6.95
CA SER A 172 -7.60 3.57 7.27
C SER A 172 -6.11 3.92 7.40
N VAL A 173 -5.58 4.83 6.57
CA VAL A 173 -4.19 5.29 6.68
C VAL A 173 -3.97 6.12 7.95
N LEU A 174 -4.91 7.00 8.31
CA LEU A 174 -4.80 7.86 9.50
C LEU A 174 -4.87 7.06 10.81
N PHE A 175 -5.68 6.02 10.87
CA PHE A 175 -5.87 5.20 12.07
C PHE A 175 -4.83 4.07 12.21
N THR A 176 -4.02 3.81 11.17
CA THR A 176 -3.00 2.76 11.21
C THR A 176 -1.63 3.35 11.52
N LYS A 177 -0.96 2.87 12.59
CA LYS A 177 0.42 3.30 12.96
C LYS A 177 1.45 3.13 11.83
N SER A 178 1.21 2.20 10.91
CA SER A 178 2.05 1.92 9.74
C SER A 178 1.65 2.71 8.49
N GLY A 179 0.66 3.60 8.58
CA GLY A 179 0.15 4.38 7.45
C GLY A 179 -0.36 3.53 6.29
N LYS A 180 -1.04 2.40 6.54
CA LYS A 180 -1.54 1.49 5.50
C LYS A 180 -3.02 1.73 5.22
N ARG A 181 -3.43 1.76 3.95
CA ARG A 181 -4.86 1.71 3.59
C ARG A 181 -5.40 0.29 3.74
N LEU A 182 -6.71 0.10 3.70
CA LEU A 182 -7.32 -1.23 3.85
C LEU A 182 -6.76 -2.23 2.83
N GLY A 183 -6.64 -1.84 1.57
CA GLY A 183 -6.02 -2.69 0.55
C GLY A 183 -4.57 -3.05 0.84
N ASP A 184 -3.80 -2.14 1.43
CA ASP A 184 -2.39 -2.38 1.80
C ASP A 184 -2.30 -3.40 2.94
N ILE A 185 -3.23 -3.33 3.92
CA ILE A 185 -3.31 -4.26 5.05
C ILE A 185 -3.63 -5.67 4.55
N VAL A 186 -4.63 -5.82 3.69
CA VAL A 186 -5.05 -7.13 3.15
C VAL A 186 -3.96 -7.75 2.28
N ALA A 187 -3.28 -6.93 1.47
CA ALA A 187 -2.21 -7.40 0.59
C ALA A 187 -0.86 -7.61 1.30
N GLY A 188 -0.71 -7.17 2.56
CA GLY A 188 0.56 -7.20 3.28
C GLY A 188 1.62 -6.32 2.63
N THR A 189 1.22 -5.11 2.24
CA THR A 189 2.06 -4.13 1.52
C THR A 189 2.12 -2.80 2.26
N ILE A 190 3.15 -2.03 1.96
CA ILE A 190 3.39 -0.67 2.44
C ILE A 190 3.85 0.21 1.28
N VAL A 191 3.52 1.49 1.34
CA VAL A 191 4.05 2.48 0.39
C VAL A 191 5.16 3.26 1.07
N VAL A 192 6.34 3.15 0.49
CA VAL A 192 7.57 3.78 0.98
C VAL A 192 8.00 4.87 0.03
N ARG A 193 8.63 5.91 0.56
CA ARG A 193 9.30 6.93 -0.23
C ARG A 193 10.67 6.40 -0.65
N GLU A 194 10.90 6.35 -1.95
CA GLU A 194 12.20 6.11 -2.52
C GLU A 194 12.96 7.44 -2.46
N ALA A 195 13.79 7.62 -1.43
CA ALA A 195 14.77 8.68 -1.45
C ALA A 195 15.70 8.44 -2.65
N LEU A 196 15.94 9.51 -3.39
CA LEU A 196 16.70 9.47 -4.63
C LEU A 196 18.10 8.88 -4.39
N ILE A 197 18.46 7.78 -5.05
CA ILE A 197 19.88 7.40 -5.26
C ILE A 197 20.46 8.33 -6.34
N LYS A 198 20.35 9.64 -6.16
CA LYS A 198 21.09 10.60 -6.99
C LYS A 198 21.87 11.46 -6.02
N GLN A 199 23.18 11.22 -6.03
CA GLN A 199 24.23 11.97 -5.35
C GLN A 199 24.41 11.73 -3.85
N LEU A 200 24.28 10.47 -3.42
CA LEU A 200 25.13 9.98 -2.34
C LEU A 200 26.14 9.02 -2.96
N ALA A 201 27.04 9.54 -3.79
CA ALA A 201 28.38 8.96 -3.71
C ALA A 201 28.75 9.12 -2.23
N PRO A 202 29.28 8.09 -1.54
CA PRO A 202 29.86 8.33 -0.22
C PRO A 202 30.73 9.58 -0.38
N PRO A 203 30.52 10.64 0.42
CA PRO A 203 31.34 11.83 0.27
C PRO A 203 32.76 11.30 0.26
N THR A 204 33.49 11.54 -0.83
CA THR A 204 34.92 11.31 -0.85
C THR A 204 35.43 12.31 0.16
N THR A 205 35.44 11.93 1.44
CA THR A 205 36.00 12.73 2.49
C THR A 205 37.50 12.61 2.30
N THR A 206 38.02 13.41 1.39
CA THR A 206 39.44 13.69 1.25
C THR A 206 39.86 14.34 2.57
N PHE A 207 40.41 13.56 3.49
CA PHE A 207 41.01 14.12 4.70
C PHE A 207 42.42 14.62 4.36
N ALA A 208 42.49 15.85 3.88
CA ALA A 208 43.67 16.70 4.04
C ALA A 208 43.34 17.70 5.16
N GLY A 209 43.51 17.28 6.42
CA GLY A 209 43.25 18.14 7.56
C GLY A 209 43.26 17.33 8.85
N GLU A 210 44.41 17.34 9.51
CA GLU A 210 44.53 16.90 10.89
C GLU A 210 43.54 17.71 11.74
N PRO A 211 42.63 17.07 12.50
CA PRO A 211 41.69 17.81 13.32
C PRO A 211 42.48 18.67 14.32
N PRO A 212 42.09 19.93 14.57
CA PRO A 212 42.83 20.81 15.46
C PRO A 212 43.01 20.12 16.83
N PRO A 213 44.18 20.29 17.47
CA PRO A 213 44.50 19.63 18.71
C PRO A 213 43.38 19.87 19.72
N ALA A 214 42.93 18.79 20.39
CA ALA A 214 42.06 18.97 21.54
C ALA A 214 42.93 19.59 22.63
N THR A 215 42.83 20.90 22.81
CA THR A 215 43.25 21.49 24.07
C THR A 215 42.33 20.87 25.13
N LEU A 216 42.90 20.10 26.05
CA LEU A 216 42.22 19.83 27.29
C LEU A 216 42.13 21.18 27.97
N ASP A 217 40.94 21.77 28.03
CA ASP A 217 40.67 22.96 28.85
C ASP A 217 40.65 22.56 30.34
N ALA A 218 41.65 21.78 30.78
CA ALA A 218 41.90 21.37 32.14
C ALA A 218 42.91 22.35 32.73
N ALA A 219 42.53 23.02 33.81
CA ALA A 219 43.33 23.95 34.57
C ALA A 219 44.32 23.24 35.51
N LEU A 220 44.08 21.97 35.86
CA LEU A 220 44.93 21.17 36.74
C LEU A 220 45.72 20.09 35.99
N THR A 221 46.97 19.88 36.39
CA THR A 221 47.76 18.71 36.00
C THR A 221 47.16 17.41 36.57
N GLU A 222 47.57 16.26 36.03
CA GLU A 222 47.10 14.94 36.49
C GLU A 222 47.41 14.70 37.97
N GLU A 223 48.61 15.08 38.41
CA GLU A 223 49.04 14.92 39.79
C GLU A 223 48.22 15.79 40.73
N GLU A 224 48.00 17.06 40.38
CA GLU A 224 47.17 18.00 41.16
C GLU A 224 45.72 17.55 41.26
N PHE A 225 45.14 17.08 40.14
CA PHE A 225 43.78 16.53 40.14
C PHE A 225 43.68 15.28 41.01
N SER A 226 44.67 14.37 40.97
CA SER A 226 44.69 13.16 41.81
C SER A 226 44.74 13.47 43.31
N VAL A 227 45.40 14.56 43.69
CA VAL A 227 45.49 15.01 45.09
C VAL A 227 44.16 15.62 45.52
N LEU A 228 43.56 16.46 44.67
CA LEU A 228 42.24 17.04 44.89
C LEU A 228 41.15 15.96 44.97
N GLU A 229 41.19 14.97 44.10
CA GLU A 229 40.26 13.84 44.06
C GLU A 229 40.34 12.99 45.33
N ARG A 230 41.55 12.59 45.75
CA ARG A 230 41.75 11.85 47.01
C ARG A 230 41.24 12.62 48.22
N PHE A 231 41.43 13.93 48.24
CA PHE A 231 40.85 14.77 49.29
C PHE A 231 39.31 14.77 49.24
N MET A 232 38.71 14.91 48.05
CA MET A 232 37.25 14.91 47.87
C MET A 232 36.59 13.58 48.21
N GLU A 233 37.26 12.45 47.96
CA GLU A 233 36.78 11.12 48.34
C GLU A 233 36.82 10.93 49.87
N ARG A 234 37.89 11.41 50.51
CA ARG A 234 38.14 11.15 51.94
C ARG A 234 37.54 12.21 52.88
N ARG A 235 37.14 13.38 52.38
CA ARG A 235 36.63 14.52 53.16
C ARG A 235 35.45 14.20 54.09
N GLY A 236 34.62 13.21 53.72
CA GLY A 236 33.45 12.82 54.52
C GLY A 236 33.82 12.02 55.77
N SER A 237 35.01 11.42 55.78
CA SER A 237 35.57 10.64 56.89
C SER A 237 36.58 11.41 57.75
N LEU A 238 36.92 12.64 57.37
CA LEU A 238 37.86 13.49 58.09
C LEU A 238 37.12 14.33 59.14
N ASP A 239 37.76 14.45 60.30
CA ASP A 239 37.34 15.35 61.36
C ASP A 239 37.29 16.81 60.89
N ALA A 240 36.38 17.62 61.47
CA ALA A 240 36.00 18.93 60.94
C ALA A 240 37.18 19.93 60.90
N ASP A 241 38.03 19.92 61.93
CA ASP A 241 39.18 20.81 62.05
C ASP A 241 40.29 20.42 61.06
N ARG A 242 40.57 19.12 60.95
CA ARG A 242 41.56 18.58 59.99
C ARG A 242 41.14 18.80 58.54
N ARG A 243 39.84 18.67 58.25
CA ARG A 243 39.29 18.94 56.92
C ARG A 243 39.48 20.40 56.53
N THR A 244 39.31 21.32 57.47
CA THR A 244 39.47 22.76 57.23
C THR A 244 40.95 23.12 57.04
N ALA A 245 41.84 22.57 57.88
CA ALA A 245 43.30 22.76 57.73
C ALA A 245 43.83 22.23 56.38
N LEU A 246 43.41 21.02 55.97
CA LEU A 246 43.79 20.45 54.68
C LEU A 246 43.18 21.21 53.48
N ALA A 247 41.95 21.72 53.62
CA ALA A 247 41.35 22.57 52.60
C ALA A 247 42.13 23.88 52.41
N ALA A 248 42.61 24.49 53.50
CA ALA A 248 43.45 25.70 53.42
C ALA A 248 44.78 25.41 52.71
N GLN A 249 45.47 24.32 53.07
CA GLN A 249 46.74 23.91 52.42
C GLN A 249 46.58 23.61 50.92
N LEU A 250 45.48 22.95 50.53
CA LEU A 250 45.19 22.66 49.12
C LEU A 250 44.79 23.92 48.35
N THR A 251 44.12 24.86 49.00
CA THR A 251 43.73 26.15 48.41
C THR A 251 44.98 27.00 48.13
N GLU A 252 45.94 27.03 49.06
CA GLU A 252 47.23 27.70 48.89
C GLU A 252 48.04 27.08 47.74
N ARG A 253 48.09 25.74 47.68
CA ARG A 253 48.82 25.01 46.63
C ARG A 253 48.21 25.15 45.23
N LEU A 254 46.88 25.25 45.12
CA LEU A 254 46.16 25.34 43.85
C LEU A 254 45.71 26.77 43.49
N THR A 255 46.35 27.79 44.10
CA THR A 255 45.97 29.21 43.95
C THR A 255 45.87 29.66 42.49
N SER A 256 46.79 29.21 41.62
CA SER A 256 46.81 29.55 40.20
C SER A 256 45.61 29.01 39.42
N ALA A 257 45.15 27.80 39.74
CA ALA A 257 43.99 27.18 39.12
C ALA A 257 42.66 27.74 39.68
N LEU A 258 42.66 28.12 40.96
CA LEU A 258 41.53 28.77 41.64
C LEU A 258 41.26 30.20 41.14
N ALA A 259 42.27 30.89 40.59
CA ALA A 259 42.14 32.24 40.05
C ALA A 259 41.14 32.33 38.88
N ASN A 260 40.93 31.23 38.17
CA ASN A 260 40.04 31.15 37.01
C ASN A 260 38.62 30.68 37.37
N VAL A 261 38.34 30.39 38.64
CA VAL A 261 37.02 29.99 39.11
C VAL A 261 36.24 31.24 39.53
N PRO A 262 35.08 31.57 38.91
CA PRO A 262 34.32 32.78 39.22
C PRO A 262 34.00 32.89 40.71
N ASP A 263 34.44 33.98 41.33
CA ASP A 263 34.25 34.22 42.76
C ASP A 263 32.89 34.87 43.03
N ASN A 264 31.81 34.16 42.71
CA ASN A 264 30.45 34.59 42.99
C ASN A 264 30.07 34.27 44.45
N ALA A 265 30.99 34.52 45.38
CA ALA A 265 30.85 34.15 46.77
C ALA A 265 29.79 35.03 47.46
N ARG A 266 28.77 34.38 48.03
CA ARG A 266 28.04 34.95 49.17
C ARG A 266 29.07 35.25 50.28
N PRO A 267 28.92 36.33 51.06
CA PRO A 267 29.81 36.60 52.19
C PRO A 267 29.81 35.37 53.13
N GLY A 268 30.96 34.69 53.24
CA GLY A 268 31.14 33.45 54.01
C GLY A 268 31.57 32.18 53.23
N ALA A 269 32.01 32.29 51.96
CA ALA A 269 32.50 31.13 51.21
C ALA A 269 33.78 30.53 51.84
N THR A 270 33.68 29.31 52.38
CA THR A 270 34.83 28.56 52.92
C THR A 270 35.73 28.04 51.80
N ASP A 271 37.03 27.90 52.07
CA ASP A 271 38.04 27.32 51.16
C ASP A 271 37.60 25.96 50.58
N LEU A 272 36.92 25.16 51.40
CA LEU A 272 36.32 23.90 50.99
C LEU A 272 35.32 24.07 49.82
N SER A 273 34.48 25.11 49.85
CA SER A 273 33.47 25.35 48.81
C SER A 273 34.11 25.74 47.47
N ARG A 274 35.27 26.42 47.50
CA ARG A 274 36.02 26.80 46.29
C ARG A 274 36.68 25.58 45.65
N LEU A 275 37.29 24.72 46.46
CA LEU A 275 37.88 23.46 46.00
C LEU A 275 36.83 22.50 45.40
N VAL A 276 35.62 22.46 45.97
CA VAL A 276 34.52 21.62 45.41
C VAL A 276 34.12 22.10 44.01
N ARG A 277 33.99 23.41 43.81
CA ARG A 277 33.67 23.97 42.48
C ARG A 277 34.79 23.67 41.47
N LEU A 278 36.05 23.82 41.87
CA LEU A 278 37.20 23.47 41.03
C LEU A 278 37.19 21.98 40.66
N TYR A 279 36.91 21.09 41.61
CA TYR A 279 36.81 19.65 41.36
C TYR A 279 35.68 19.31 40.39
N GLU A 280 34.49 19.90 40.56
CA GLU A 280 33.34 19.70 39.65
C GLU A 280 33.63 20.23 38.24
N SER A 281 34.28 21.38 38.11
CA SER A 281 34.66 21.95 36.81
C SER A 281 35.70 21.10 36.09
N GLU A 282 36.72 20.62 36.80
CA GLU A 282 37.78 19.74 36.27
C GLU A 282 37.25 18.37 35.88
N ARG A 283 36.45 17.74 36.75
CA ARG A 283 35.82 16.45 36.47
C ARG A 283 34.93 16.54 35.23
N SER A 284 34.19 17.64 35.09
CA SER A 284 33.36 17.90 33.91
C SER A 284 34.19 18.17 32.64
N ALA A 285 35.30 18.92 32.74
CA ALA A 285 36.21 19.19 31.63
C ALA A 285 36.90 17.91 31.13
N ARG A 286 37.39 17.07 32.06
CA ARG A 286 38.02 15.78 31.78
C ARG A 286 37.02 14.77 31.20
N ALA A 287 35.80 14.69 31.73
CA ALA A 287 34.73 13.87 31.16
C ALA A 287 34.36 14.31 29.73
N ARG A 288 34.28 15.63 29.46
CA ARG A 288 34.09 16.17 28.11
C ARG A 288 35.26 15.83 27.18
N GLY A 289 36.50 15.89 27.67
CA GLY A 289 37.71 15.52 26.91
C GLY A 289 37.76 14.04 26.53
N VAL A 290 37.38 13.14 27.44
CA VAL A 290 37.27 11.69 27.17
C VAL A 290 36.17 11.41 26.14
N ALA A 291 34.99 12.02 26.31
CA ALA A 291 33.89 11.90 25.34
C ALA A 291 34.29 12.44 23.95
N ALA A 292 35.03 13.56 23.89
CA ALA A 292 35.53 14.13 22.64
C ALA A 292 36.58 13.22 21.97
N ARG A 293 37.48 12.59 22.73
CA ARG A 293 38.44 11.59 22.21
C ARG A 293 37.71 10.36 21.67
N GLN A 294 36.72 9.84 22.39
CA GLN A 294 35.93 8.69 21.96
C GLN A 294 35.13 9.00 20.68
N GLN A 295 34.53 10.18 20.60
CA GLN A 295 33.84 10.65 19.39
C GLN A 295 34.78 10.83 18.19
N ARG A 296 36.02 11.32 18.40
CA ARG A 296 37.04 11.40 17.34
C ARG A 296 37.51 10.02 16.89
N GLY A 297 37.71 9.08 17.82
CA GLY A 297 38.08 7.70 17.51
C GLY A 297 37.03 7.03 16.62
N ALA A 298 35.76 7.12 17.01
CA ALA A 298 34.63 6.62 16.24
C ALA A 298 34.49 7.30 14.86
N ALA A 299 34.68 8.63 14.80
CA ALA A 299 34.65 9.35 13.53
C ALA A 299 35.82 8.95 12.61
N ARG A 300 37.03 8.76 13.16
CA ARG A 300 38.20 8.31 12.40
C ARG A 300 38.00 6.91 11.85
N GLU A 301 37.54 5.98 12.68
CA GLU A 301 37.22 4.60 12.26
C GLU A 301 36.17 4.59 11.13
N ARG A 302 35.08 5.34 11.30
CA ARG A 302 34.05 5.52 10.26
C ARG A 302 34.64 6.02 8.95
N ASN A 303 35.46 7.07 9.00
CA ASN A 303 36.04 7.68 7.79
C ASN A 303 37.01 6.72 7.08
N VAL A 304 37.77 5.91 7.84
CA VAL A 304 38.65 4.88 7.29
C VAL A 304 37.83 3.78 6.59
N ILE A 305 36.76 3.31 7.22
CA ILE A 305 35.85 2.31 6.62
C ILE A 305 35.30 2.84 5.30
N VAL A 306 34.78 4.08 5.30
CA VAL A 306 34.21 4.71 4.11
C VAL A 306 35.27 4.84 3.01
N ALA A 307 36.44 5.42 3.29
CA ALA A 307 37.48 5.61 2.30
C ALA A 307 37.96 4.28 1.68
N THR A 308 38.11 3.25 2.51
CA THR A 308 38.65 1.95 2.06
C THR A 308 37.62 1.12 1.28
N ARG A 309 36.34 1.19 1.65
CA ARG A 309 35.29 0.31 1.11
C ARG A 309 34.41 0.96 0.03
N SER A 310 34.41 2.30 -0.07
CA SER A 310 33.59 3.03 -1.06
C SER A 310 33.73 2.56 -2.52
N PRO A 311 34.94 2.27 -3.05
CA PRO A 311 35.06 1.77 -4.42
C PRO A 311 34.29 0.48 -4.66
N ARG A 312 34.33 -0.42 -3.67
CA ARG A 312 33.62 -1.71 -3.72
C ARG A 312 32.10 -1.51 -3.66
N TRP A 313 31.63 -0.59 -2.82
CA TRP A 313 30.19 -0.26 -2.75
C TRP A 313 29.68 0.32 -4.06
N ASN A 314 30.47 1.20 -4.71
CA ASN A 314 30.12 1.77 -6.01
C ASN A 314 30.10 0.72 -7.12
N ALA A 315 31.05 -0.23 -7.12
CA ALA A 315 31.07 -1.34 -8.07
C ALA A 315 29.83 -2.25 -7.91
N PHE A 316 29.49 -2.60 -6.66
CA PHE A 316 28.27 -3.36 -6.38
C PHE A 316 27.00 -2.58 -6.79
N ALA A 317 26.97 -1.26 -6.58
CA ALA A 317 25.86 -0.42 -7.03
C ALA A 317 25.64 -0.46 -8.54
N ALA A 318 26.72 -0.46 -9.32
CA ALA A 318 26.65 -0.61 -10.78
C ALA A 318 26.16 -2.00 -11.18
N LYS A 319 26.68 -3.07 -10.54
CA LYS A 319 26.25 -4.45 -10.77
C LYS A 319 24.78 -4.65 -10.41
N LEU A 320 24.33 -4.08 -9.28
CA LEU A 320 22.92 -4.06 -8.87
C LEU A 320 22.04 -3.34 -9.88
N ALA A 321 22.47 -2.17 -10.39
CA ALA A 321 21.71 -1.43 -11.39
C ALA A 321 21.54 -2.22 -12.70
N ASP A 322 22.58 -2.95 -13.15
CA ASP A 322 22.47 -3.80 -14.34
C ASP A 322 21.56 -5.02 -14.07
N ALA A 323 21.73 -5.67 -12.93
CA ALA A 323 20.92 -6.83 -12.52
C ALA A 323 19.43 -6.45 -12.29
N GLN A 324 19.15 -5.22 -11.89
CA GLN A 324 17.78 -4.70 -11.81
C GLN A 324 17.15 -4.48 -13.19
N ARG A 325 17.94 -4.11 -14.20
CA ARG A 325 17.46 -3.88 -15.58
C ARG A 325 17.28 -5.19 -16.37
N ARG A 326 18.26 -6.08 -16.30
CA ARG A 326 18.32 -7.32 -17.10
C ARG A 326 17.83 -8.56 -16.35
N GLY A 327 17.61 -8.42 -15.04
CA GLY A 327 17.21 -9.50 -14.14
C GLY A 327 18.42 -10.29 -13.61
N LEU A 328 18.29 -10.85 -12.40
CA LEU A 328 19.39 -11.58 -11.75
C LEU A 328 19.90 -12.77 -12.59
N ARG A 329 19.01 -13.39 -13.39
CA ARG A 329 19.37 -14.51 -14.28
C ARG A 329 20.37 -14.12 -15.37
N SER A 330 20.45 -12.85 -15.76
CA SER A 330 21.40 -12.41 -16.79
C SER A 330 22.85 -12.46 -16.30
N LEU A 331 23.08 -12.60 -14.99
CA LEU A 331 24.43 -12.70 -14.40
C LEU A 331 25.04 -14.11 -14.55
N GLY A 332 24.26 -15.11 -14.96
CA GLY A 332 24.70 -16.51 -14.94
C GLY A 332 24.82 -17.08 -13.51
N GLU A 333 25.15 -18.36 -13.39
CA GLU A 333 25.24 -19.03 -12.08
C GLU A 333 26.38 -18.47 -11.22
N ASP A 334 27.57 -18.35 -11.80
CA ASP A 334 28.75 -17.80 -11.10
C ASP A 334 28.53 -16.33 -10.72
N GLY A 335 27.97 -15.51 -11.63
CA GLY A 335 27.69 -14.10 -11.33
C GLY A 335 26.63 -13.91 -10.24
N ILE A 336 25.66 -14.83 -10.12
CA ILE A 336 24.70 -14.86 -9.00
C ILE A 336 25.42 -15.22 -7.69
N ARG A 337 26.31 -16.23 -7.70
CA ARG A 337 27.08 -16.62 -6.52
C ARG A 337 27.93 -15.46 -6.01
N ASP A 338 28.62 -14.77 -6.91
CA ASP A 338 29.41 -13.57 -6.59
C ASP A 338 28.53 -12.45 -6.03
N PHE A 339 27.37 -12.22 -6.65
CA PHE A 339 26.42 -11.20 -6.18
C PHE A 339 25.93 -11.47 -4.74
N VAL A 340 25.66 -12.74 -4.39
CA VAL A 340 25.28 -13.14 -3.03
C VAL A 340 26.44 -12.95 -2.04
N ALA A 341 27.67 -13.27 -2.45
CA ALA A 341 28.85 -13.05 -1.62
C ALA A 341 29.08 -11.55 -1.35
N GLU A 342 29.01 -10.72 -2.40
CA GLU A 342 29.13 -9.26 -2.28
C GLU A 342 28.01 -8.66 -1.41
N TYR A 343 26.77 -9.17 -1.52
CA TYR A 343 25.66 -8.79 -0.65
C TYR A 343 25.98 -9.04 0.83
N ARG A 344 26.50 -10.22 1.19
CA ARG A 344 26.86 -10.55 2.59
C ARG A 344 27.99 -9.66 3.12
N ASP A 345 28.94 -9.32 2.26
CA ASP A 345 30.03 -8.41 2.63
C ASP A 345 29.52 -6.98 2.85
N LEU A 346 28.60 -6.48 2.02
CA LEU A 346 27.95 -5.18 2.25
C LEU A 346 27.13 -5.18 3.55
N ALA A 347 26.45 -6.28 3.88
CA ALA A 347 25.70 -6.42 5.13
C ALA A 347 26.65 -6.29 6.35
N SER A 348 27.81 -6.92 6.27
CA SER A 348 28.85 -6.86 7.29
C SER A 348 29.45 -5.45 7.44
N ASP A 349 29.67 -4.76 6.33
CA ASP A 349 30.18 -3.38 6.33
C ASP A 349 29.15 -2.41 6.92
N LEU A 350 27.85 -2.61 6.65
CA LEU A 350 26.78 -1.82 7.25
C LEU A 350 26.69 -2.03 8.77
N ALA A 351 26.81 -3.27 9.25
CA ALA A 351 26.83 -3.56 10.69
C ALA A 351 28.00 -2.87 11.41
N ARG A 352 29.20 -2.91 10.82
CA ARG A 352 30.38 -2.17 11.32
C ARG A 352 30.14 -0.66 11.32
N LEU A 353 29.63 -0.12 10.22
CA LEU A 353 29.37 1.31 10.10
C LEU A 353 28.32 1.80 11.11
N ARG A 354 27.29 0.99 11.39
CA ARG A 354 26.24 1.31 12.37
C ARG A 354 26.79 1.35 13.78
N THR A 355 27.72 0.44 14.09
CA THR A 355 28.45 0.42 15.37
C THR A 355 29.31 1.67 15.51
N ALA A 356 30.09 2.02 14.48
CA ALA A 356 30.94 3.21 14.47
C ALA A 356 30.13 4.53 14.54
N ALA A 357 28.91 4.55 14.03
CA ALA A 357 28.05 5.73 14.04
C ALA A 357 27.34 6.00 15.37
N GLN A 358 27.37 5.06 16.33
CA GLN A 358 26.76 5.20 17.67
C GLN A 358 25.30 5.72 17.64
N GLY A 359 24.49 5.22 16.69
CA GLY A 359 23.08 5.61 16.54
C GLY A 359 22.83 6.95 15.85
N ARG A 360 23.87 7.64 15.34
CA ARG A 360 23.69 8.81 14.48
C ARG A 360 23.36 8.37 13.05
N GLU A 361 22.39 9.02 12.42
CA GLU A 361 22.15 8.86 10.99
C GLU A 361 23.25 9.58 10.20
N THR A 362 24.02 8.83 9.40
CA THR A 362 25.03 9.40 8.50
C THR A 362 24.68 9.11 7.03
N PRO A 363 25.15 9.94 6.07
CA PRO A 363 24.87 9.74 4.66
C PRO A 363 25.36 8.38 4.12
N GLU A 364 26.46 7.87 4.66
CA GLU A 364 27.08 6.60 4.27
C GLU A 364 26.30 5.40 4.79
N LEU A 365 25.80 5.48 6.04
CA LEU A 365 24.85 4.53 6.58
C LEU A 365 23.61 4.44 5.72
N PHE A 366 23.07 5.61 5.35
CA PHE A 366 21.92 5.68 4.48
C PHE A 366 22.20 5.03 3.12
N TYR A 367 23.35 5.32 2.51
CA TYR A 367 23.75 4.76 1.23
C TYR A 367 23.84 3.22 1.25
N LEU A 368 24.58 2.64 2.21
CA LEU A 368 24.67 1.18 2.36
C LEU A 368 23.31 0.55 2.65
N SER A 369 22.50 1.23 3.47
CA SER A 369 21.16 0.77 3.78
C SER A 369 20.32 0.56 2.50
N ARG A 370 20.41 1.51 1.57
CA ARG A 370 19.67 1.48 0.30
C ARG A 370 20.23 0.44 -0.66
N LEU A 371 21.55 0.30 -0.74
CA LEU A 371 22.20 -0.73 -1.55
C LEU A 371 21.77 -2.14 -1.13
N LEU A 372 21.83 -2.43 0.17
CA LEU A 372 21.45 -3.74 0.66
C LEU A 372 19.96 -4.01 0.45
N ALA A 373 19.09 -3.02 0.71
CA ALA A 373 17.65 -3.15 0.44
C ALA A 373 17.36 -3.43 -1.05
N GLY A 374 18.07 -2.77 -1.96
CA GLY A 374 17.93 -2.98 -3.40
C GLY A 374 18.36 -4.39 -3.83
N ALA A 375 19.47 -4.88 -3.28
CA ALA A 375 19.97 -6.24 -3.54
C ALA A 375 19.09 -7.32 -2.90
N HIS A 376 18.65 -7.11 -1.66
CA HIS A 376 17.72 -7.99 -0.95
C HIS A 376 16.44 -8.21 -1.76
N ASN A 377 15.89 -7.14 -2.32
CA ASN A 377 14.68 -7.20 -3.15
C ASN A 377 14.85 -7.99 -4.44
N LEU A 378 16.08 -8.09 -4.95
CA LEU A 378 16.39 -8.83 -6.15
C LEU A 378 16.65 -10.32 -5.83
N LEU A 379 17.36 -10.61 -4.74
CA LEU A 379 17.69 -11.97 -4.28
C LEU A 379 16.47 -12.72 -3.76
N TYR A 380 15.65 -12.05 -2.94
CA TYR A 380 14.49 -12.65 -2.29
C TYR A 380 13.17 -12.30 -3.00
N ARG A 381 13.25 -11.97 -4.30
CA ARG A 381 12.06 -11.74 -5.13
C ARG A 381 11.21 -13.00 -5.15
N GLY A 382 9.95 -12.88 -4.76
CA GLY A 382 8.99 -13.98 -4.89
C GLY A 382 8.81 -14.38 -6.36
N PRO A 383 8.47 -15.64 -6.66
CA PRO A 383 8.28 -16.10 -8.04
C PRO A 383 7.29 -15.19 -8.79
N SER A 384 7.65 -14.80 -10.01
CA SER A 384 6.74 -14.09 -10.92
C SER A 384 5.58 -15.01 -11.28
N LEU A 385 4.35 -14.49 -11.26
CA LEU A 385 3.17 -15.24 -11.72
C LEU A 385 3.39 -15.64 -13.18
N SER A 386 3.44 -16.96 -13.42
CA SER A 386 3.44 -17.49 -14.78
C SER A 386 2.01 -17.56 -15.31
N LEU A 387 1.86 -17.64 -16.64
CA LEU A 387 0.55 -17.91 -17.25
C LEU A 387 -0.05 -19.23 -16.71
N ALA A 388 0.78 -20.22 -16.44
CA ALA A 388 0.37 -21.50 -15.86
C ALA A 388 -0.23 -21.33 -14.45
N ASP A 389 0.35 -20.46 -13.61
CA ASP A 389 -0.18 -20.16 -12.28
C ASP A 389 -1.53 -19.44 -12.36
N ALA A 390 -1.69 -18.52 -13.32
CA ALA A 390 -2.96 -17.85 -13.55
C ALA A 390 -4.05 -18.83 -14.02
N VAL A 391 -3.73 -19.68 -15.01
CA VAL A 391 -4.65 -20.72 -15.48
C VAL A 391 -5.03 -21.67 -14.34
N ARG A 392 -4.08 -22.10 -13.51
CA ARG A 392 -4.36 -22.94 -12.34
C ARG A 392 -5.27 -22.24 -11.33
N LEU A 393 -5.04 -20.95 -11.06
CA LEU A 393 -5.88 -20.17 -10.15
C LEU A 393 -7.34 -20.18 -10.62
N PHE A 394 -7.59 -19.94 -11.90
CA PHE A 394 -8.95 -19.84 -12.45
C PHE A 394 -9.59 -21.20 -12.74
N ALA A 395 -8.84 -22.16 -13.27
CA ALA A 395 -9.38 -23.47 -13.66
C ALA A 395 -9.53 -24.45 -12.49
N VAL A 396 -8.74 -24.28 -11.41
CA VAL A 396 -8.69 -25.26 -10.31
C VAL A 396 -8.99 -24.61 -8.96
N ASP A 397 -8.23 -23.58 -8.57
CA ASP A 397 -8.31 -23.07 -7.19
C ASP A 397 -9.60 -22.30 -6.92
N ALA A 398 -10.07 -21.51 -7.88
CA ALA A 398 -11.30 -20.72 -7.78
C ALA A 398 -12.56 -21.60 -7.67
N PRO A 399 -12.85 -22.57 -8.58
CA PRO A 399 -14.02 -23.42 -8.45
C PRO A 399 -13.97 -24.32 -7.20
N ARG A 400 -12.77 -24.80 -6.84
CA ARG A 400 -12.58 -25.53 -5.58
C ARG A 400 -12.96 -24.69 -4.36
N GLU A 401 -12.66 -23.38 -4.36
CA GLU A 401 -13.05 -22.50 -3.26
C GLU A 401 -14.55 -22.18 -3.26
N VAL A 402 -15.20 -22.08 -4.43
CA VAL A 402 -16.67 -21.94 -4.52
C VAL A 402 -17.35 -23.14 -3.88
N ARG A 403 -16.95 -24.37 -4.23
CA ARG A 403 -17.47 -25.61 -3.59
C ARG A 403 -17.19 -25.65 -2.10
N ARG A 404 -15.99 -25.24 -1.67
CA ARG A 404 -15.63 -25.17 -0.25
C ARG A 404 -16.47 -24.15 0.52
N SER A 405 -16.89 -23.07 -0.13
CA SER A 405 -17.61 -21.94 0.46
C SER A 405 -19.09 -21.90 0.08
N TRP A 406 -19.67 -23.05 -0.27
CA TRP A 406 -21.05 -23.15 -0.75
C TRP A 406 -22.08 -22.58 0.23
N ARG A 407 -21.86 -22.66 1.55
CA ARG A 407 -22.80 -22.15 2.56
C ARG A 407 -22.96 -20.62 2.51
N PRO A 408 -21.88 -19.81 2.61
CA PRO A 408 -21.96 -18.37 2.37
C PRO A 408 -22.58 -18.00 1.01
N VAL A 409 -22.25 -18.74 -0.05
CA VAL A 409 -22.77 -18.48 -1.40
C VAL A 409 -24.27 -18.77 -1.48
N LEU A 410 -24.74 -19.85 -0.85
CA LEU A 410 -26.15 -20.20 -0.76
C LEU A 410 -26.93 -19.15 0.05
N LEU A 411 -26.37 -18.67 1.16
CA LEU A 411 -26.96 -17.57 1.92
C LEU A 411 -27.10 -16.31 1.05
N ALA A 412 -26.07 -15.96 0.30
CA ALA A 412 -26.13 -14.84 -0.63
C ALA A 412 -27.20 -15.04 -1.71
N GLY A 413 -27.32 -16.25 -2.26
CA GLY A 413 -28.39 -16.62 -3.18
C GLY A 413 -29.78 -16.47 -2.56
N ALA A 414 -30.00 -16.97 -1.34
CA ALA A 414 -31.28 -16.83 -0.65
C ALA A 414 -31.66 -15.35 -0.41
N LEU A 415 -30.67 -14.52 -0.05
CA LEU A 415 -30.85 -13.08 0.16
C LEU A 415 -31.06 -12.27 -1.12
N LEU A 416 -30.65 -12.81 -2.27
CA LEU A 416 -30.91 -12.22 -3.58
C LEU A 416 -32.27 -12.67 -4.12
N PHE A 417 -32.49 -13.97 -4.21
CA PHE A 417 -33.67 -14.55 -4.88
C PHE A 417 -34.93 -14.53 -4.03
N GLY A 418 -34.82 -14.64 -2.69
CA GLY A 418 -35.98 -14.56 -1.80
C GLY A 418 -36.73 -13.21 -1.94
N PRO A 419 -36.05 -12.07 -1.73
CA PRO A 419 -36.65 -10.76 -1.95
C PRO A 419 -37.07 -10.51 -3.40
N ALA A 420 -36.36 -11.09 -4.39
CA ALA A 420 -36.76 -10.99 -5.79
C ALA A 420 -38.11 -11.66 -6.07
N LEU A 421 -38.35 -12.85 -5.53
CA LEU A 421 -39.63 -13.55 -5.69
C LEU A 421 -40.78 -12.78 -5.03
N ILE A 422 -40.54 -12.23 -3.83
CA ILE A 422 -41.52 -11.40 -3.12
C ILE A 422 -41.85 -10.14 -3.92
N ALA A 423 -40.83 -9.43 -4.42
CA ALA A 423 -41.01 -8.21 -5.21
C ALA A 423 -41.70 -8.49 -6.56
N TYR A 424 -41.37 -9.60 -7.21
CA TYR A 424 -42.04 -10.06 -8.43
C TYR A 424 -43.53 -10.28 -8.19
N ASP A 425 -43.89 -11.09 -7.19
CA ASP A 425 -45.29 -11.40 -6.87
C ASP A 425 -46.07 -10.13 -6.47
N ALA A 426 -45.47 -9.26 -5.66
CA ALA A 426 -46.07 -7.98 -5.26
C ALA A 426 -46.39 -7.08 -6.47
N VAL A 427 -45.43 -6.91 -7.39
CA VAL A 427 -45.61 -6.05 -8.56
C VAL A 427 -46.54 -6.66 -9.61
N VAL A 428 -46.55 -8.00 -9.76
CA VAL A 428 -47.50 -8.66 -10.67
C VAL A 428 -48.94 -8.46 -10.20
N ARG A 429 -49.19 -8.53 -8.88
CA ARG A 429 -50.53 -8.32 -8.29
C ARG A 429 -50.93 -6.86 -8.26
N GLN A 430 -49.99 -5.97 -7.97
CA GLN A 430 -50.21 -4.53 -7.84
C GLN A 430 -49.09 -3.75 -8.55
N PRO A 431 -49.23 -3.47 -9.86
CA PRO A 431 -48.17 -2.84 -10.65
C PRO A 431 -47.74 -1.45 -10.16
N GLU A 432 -48.62 -0.73 -9.47
CA GLU A 432 -48.35 0.60 -8.91
C GLU A 432 -47.22 0.58 -7.86
N VAL A 433 -47.06 -0.54 -7.14
CA VAL A 433 -46.01 -0.72 -6.12
C VAL A 433 -44.61 -0.63 -6.74
N ALA A 434 -44.47 -0.92 -8.04
CA ALA A 434 -43.21 -0.76 -8.75
C ALA A 434 -42.64 0.67 -8.64
N ALA A 435 -43.50 1.69 -8.68
CA ALA A 435 -43.08 3.09 -8.64
C ALA A 435 -42.46 3.50 -7.28
N THR A 436 -42.66 2.71 -6.22
CA THR A 436 -42.13 3.00 -4.88
C THR A 436 -40.63 2.73 -4.75
N PHE A 437 -40.10 1.77 -5.51
CA PHE A 437 -38.71 1.30 -5.34
C PHE A 437 -37.94 1.07 -6.65
N ILE A 438 -38.61 1.07 -7.81
CA ILE A 438 -37.96 0.99 -9.12
C ILE A 438 -37.63 2.42 -9.60
N PRO A 439 -36.39 2.69 -10.05
CA PRO A 439 -36.03 4.00 -10.59
C PRO A 439 -36.89 4.40 -11.80
N ALA A 440 -37.24 5.69 -11.90
CA ALA A 440 -38.08 6.23 -12.97
C ALA A 440 -37.62 5.82 -14.38
N GLY A 441 -36.31 5.87 -14.66
CA GLY A 441 -35.77 5.47 -15.96
C GLY A 441 -36.00 3.98 -16.34
N MET A 442 -36.28 3.09 -15.37
CA MET A 442 -36.69 1.71 -15.68
C MET A 442 -38.20 1.57 -15.87
N LEU A 443 -39.00 2.45 -15.25
CA LEU A 443 -40.44 2.56 -15.53
C LEU A 443 -40.66 3.05 -16.96
N ASP A 444 -39.96 4.11 -17.36
CA ASP A 444 -40.01 4.67 -18.73
C ASP A 444 -39.63 3.62 -19.77
N ARG A 445 -38.60 2.81 -19.49
CA ARG A 445 -38.18 1.70 -20.36
C ARG A 445 -39.25 0.62 -20.50
N ALA A 446 -39.99 0.33 -19.44
CA ALA A 446 -41.06 -0.65 -19.49
C ALA A 446 -42.24 -0.16 -20.34
N GLU A 447 -42.57 1.14 -20.26
CA GLU A 447 -43.59 1.76 -21.11
C GLU A 447 -43.18 1.78 -22.58
N GLU A 448 -41.93 2.17 -22.85
CA GLU A 448 -41.32 2.11 -24.16
C GLU A 448 -41.32 0.66 -24.71
N GLY A 449 -41.06 -0.32 -23.86
CA GLY A 449 -41.12 -1.75 -24.21
C GLY A 449 -42.52 -2.20 -24.64
N VAL A 450 -43.59 -1.64 -24.06
CA VAL A 450 -44.98 -1.92 -24.49
C VAL A 450 -45.21 -1.36 -25.89
N ARG A 451 -44.73 -0.14 -26.17
CA ARG A 451 -44.81 0.46 -27.51
C ARG A 451 -44.10 -0.43 -28.54
N ARG A 452 -42.88 -0.87 -28.24
CA ARG A 452 -42.08 -1.74 -29.12
C ARG A 452 -42.70 -3.11 -29.36
N ALA A 453 -43.24 -3.72 -28.32
CA ALA A 453 -43.93 -5.00 -28.45
C ALA A 453 -45.12 -4.92 -29.42
N ARG A 454 -45.82 -3.78 -29.49
CA ARG A 454 -46.89 -3.52 -30.48
C ARG A 454 -46.35 -3.32 -31.89
N GLU A 455 -45.18 -2.71 -32.02
CA GLU A 455 -44.49 -2.47 -33.30
C GLU A 455 -43.74 -3.72 -33.82
N GLY A 456 -43.71 -4.81 -33.05
CA GLY A 456 -42.95 -6.02 -33.37
C GLY A 456 -41.43 -5.84 -33.30
N THR A 457 -40.96 -4.77 -32.67
CA THR A 457 -39.53 -4.45 -32.51
C THR A 457 -38.98 -5.06 -31.22
N GLY A 458 -37.70 -5.41 -31.22
CA GLY A 458 -37.04 -6.06 -30.07
C GLY A 458 -36.93 -5.17 -28.83
N TYR A 459 -36.30 -5.67 -27.76
CA TYR A 459 -36.09 -4.91 -26.52
C TYR A 459 -35.31 -3.60 -26.74
N ILE A 460 -34.49 -3.56 -27.80
CA ILE A 460 -33.59 -2.46 -28.14
C ILE A 460 -34.07 -1.83 -29.46
N PRO A 461 -34.10 -0.49 -29.56
CA PRO A 461 -34.74 0.21 -30.68
C PRO A 461 -34.00 0.07 -32.02
N ASP A 462 -32.69 -0.18 -32.00
CA ASP A 462 -31.90 -0.48 -33.21
C ASP A 462 -30.84 -1.57 -32.91
N PRO A 463 -30.94 -2.77 -33.50
CA PRO A 463 -30.01 -3.87 -33.29
C PRO A 463 -28.73 -3.79 -34.13
N GLN A 464 -28.68 -3.00 -35.20
CA GLN A 464 -27.46 -2.90 -36.03
C GLN A 464 -26.41 -1.96 -35.42
N ILE A 465 -26.84 -1.04 -34.55
CA ILE A 465 -25.97 -0.01 -33.98
C ILE A 465 -26.28 0.08 -32.48
N PHE A 466 -25.82 -0.97 -31.81
CA PHE A 466 -25.74 -1.07 -30.38
C PHE A 466 -25.15 0.23 -29.83
N ARG A 467 -25.90 0.98 -29.03
CA ARG A 467 -25.33 2.04 -28.17
C ARG A 467 -24.38 1.32 -27.22
N PRO A 468 -23.07 1.26 -27.49
CA PRO A 468 -22.15 0.48 -26.67
C PRO A 468 -22.13 1.04 -25.27
N THR A 469 -22.42 2.35 -25.14
CA THR A 469 -22.71 3.04 -23.90
C THR A 469 -23.76 2.36 -23.01
N MET A 470 -24.82 1.75 -23.55
CA MET A 470 -25.84 1.05 -22.75
C MET A 470 -25.35 -0.29 -22.21
N ALA A 471 -24.81 -1.17 -23.06
CA ALA A 471 -24.21 -2.44 -22.63
C ALA A 471 -23.07 -2.20 -21.62
N SER A 472 -22.30 -1.15 -21.86
CA SER A 472 -21.18 -0.76 -21.00
C SER A 472 -21.60 -0.23 -19.64
N GLN A 473 -22.70 0.52 -19.58
CA GLN A 473 -23.29 0.98 -18.32
C GLN A 473 -23.85 -0.19 -17.51
N ILE A 474 -24.45 -1.18 -18.17
CA ILE A 474 -24.98 -2.38 -17.52
C ILE A 474 -23.83 -3.25 -17.00
N ILE A 475 -22.81 -3.54 -17.82
CA ILE A 475 -21.59 -4.24 -17.38
C ILE A 475 -20.93 -3.52 -16.19
N ALA A 476 -20.76 -2.19 -16.28
CA ALA A 476 -20.18 -1.40 -15.21
C ALA A 476 -21.02 -1.47 -13.92
N ASN A 477 -22.35 -1.44 -14.05
CA ASN A 477 -23.26 -1.59 -12.92
C ASN A 477 -23.16 -2.98 -12.29
N ASN A 478 -23.15 -4.05 -13.10
CA ASN A 478 -23.07 -5.43 -12.62
C ASN A 478 -21.72 -5.71 -11.94
N VAL A 479 -20.63 -5.17 -12.48
CA VAL A 479 -19.31 -5.13 -11.85
C VAL A 479 -19.38 -4.39 -10.51
N GLN A 480 -19.92 -3.16 -10.47
CA GLN A 480 -20.04 -2.37 -9.25
C GLN A 480 -20.87 -3.08 -8.16
N VAL A 481 -22.01 -3.66 -8.52
CA VAL A 481 -22.85 -4.43 -7.61
C VAL A 481 -22.09 -5.64 -7.07
N THR A 482 -21.51 -6.45 -7.95
CA THR A 482 -20.80 -7.68 -7.56
C THR A 482 -19.66 -7.38 -6.61
N PHE A 483 -18.78 -6.45 -6.97
CA PHE A 483 -17.65 -6.11 -6.11
C PHE A 483 -18.08 -5.31 -4.87
N GLY A 484 -19.13 -4.49 -4.96
CA GLY A 484 -19.70 -3.74 -3.84
C GLY A 484 -20.27 -4.67 -2.76
N VAL A 485 -21.05 -5.68 -3.18
CA VAL A 485 -21.58 -6.73 -2.31
C VAL A 485 -20.44 -7.44 -1.56
N PHE A 486 -19.34 -7.77 -2.23
CA PHE A 486 -18.15 -8.34 -1.58
C PHE A 486 -17.48 -7.34 -0.61
N ALA A 487 -17.18 -6.13 -1.11
CA ALA A 487 -16.45 -5.09 -0.41
C ALA A 487 -17.11 -4.69 0.91
N LEU A 488 -18.43 -4.47 0.86
CA LEU A 488 -19.21 -4.08 2.03
C LEU A 488 -19.38 -5.22 3.04
N GLY A 489 -18.91 -6.44 2.76
CA GLY A 489 -18.86 -7.53 3.74
C GLY A 489 -18.01 -7.20 4.96
N ILE A 490 -17.05 -6.27 4.83
CA ILE A 490 -16.26 -5.77 5.95
C ILE A 490 -17.08 -4.99 6.98
N THR A 491 -18.29 -4.52 6.64
CA THR A 491 -19.23 -3.87 7.56
C THR A 491 -19.98 -4.90 8.42
N ALA A 492 -19.27 -5.95 8.86
CA ALA A 492 -19.85 -7.12 9.51
C ALA A 492 -21.00 -7.78 8.71
N GLY A 493 -20.96 -7.67 7.38
CA GLY A 493 -21.95 -8.26 6.47
C GLY A 493 -23.22 -7.44 6.24
N ILE A 494 -23.43 -6.33 6.98
CA ILE A 494 -24.65 -5.50 6.86
C ILE A 494 -24.78 -4.91 5.46
N GLY A 495 -23.71 -4.34 4.91
CA GLY A 495 -23.76 -3.77 3.57
C GLY A 495 -23.88 -4.82 2.46
N SER A 496 -23.28 -6.01 2.61
CA SER A 496 -23.52 -7.14 1.67
C SER A 496 -24.99 -7.58 1.68
N LEU A 497 -25.57 -7.74 2.88
CA LEU A 497 -26.97 -8.07 3.08
C LEU A 497 -27.87 -7.03 2.39
N LEU A 498 -27.68 -5.75 2.70
CA LEU A 498 -28.48 -4.66 2.15
C LEU A 498 -28.39 -4.63 0.62
N MET A 499 -27.18 -4.70 0.05
CA MET A 499 -27.02 -4.70 -1.40
C MET A 499 -27.67 -5.91 -2.07
N LEU A 500 -27.54 -7.12 -1.51
CA LEU A 500 -28.18 -8.32 -2.07
C LEU A 500 -29.71 -8.20 -2.05
N VAL A 501 -30.27 -7.74 -0.93
CA VAL A 501 -31.72 -7.56 -0.78
C VAL A 501 -32.22 -6.48 -1.75
N LEU A 502 -31.58 -5.31 -1.81
CA LEU A 502 -32.00 -4.22 -2.70
C LEU A 502 -31.89 -4.61 -4.18
N ASN A 503 -30.83 -5.31 -4.57
CA ASN A 503 -30.69 -5.81 -5.94
C ASN A 503 -31.73 -6.89 -6.24
N GLY A 504 -32.03 -7.77 -5.29
CA GLY A 504 -33.08 -8.78 -5.40
C GLY A 504 -34.44 -8.14 -5.63
N VAL A 505 -34.83 -7.19 -4.77
CA VAL A 505 -36.08 -6.44 -4.90
C VAL A 505 -36.17 -5.72 -6.25
N SER A 506 -35.10 -5.04 -6.67
CA SER A 506 -35.07 -4.34 -7.97
C SER A 506 -35.24 -5.32 -9.14
N PHE A 507 -34.48 -6.42 -9.17
CA PHE A 507 -34.57 -7.44 -10.21
C PHE A 507 -35.96 -8.08 -10.29
N GLY A 508 -36.49 -8.52 -9.15
CA GLY A 508 -37.83 -9.10 -9.06
C GLY A 508 -38.94 -8.14 -9.47
N GLY A 509 -38.87 -6.89 -8.98
CA GLY A 509 -39.85 -5.86 -9.33
C GLY A 509 -39.83 -5.50 -10.81
N VAL A 510 -38.66 -5.40 -11.45
CA VAL A 510 -38.56 -5.15 -12.90
C VAL A 510 -39.16 -6.30 -13.69
N LEU A 511 -38.82 -7.55 -13.36
CA LEU A 511 -39.46 -8.71 -14.02
C LEU A 511 -40.97 -8.73 -13.81
N GLY A 512 -41.43 -8.39 -12.60
CA GLY A 512 -42.85 -8.32 -12.27
C GLY A 512 -43.59 -7.23 -13.05
N LEU A 513 -42.96 -6.07 -13.25
CA LEU A 513 -43.50 -4.96 -14.03
C LEU A 513 -43.64 -5.32 -15.51
N TYR A 514 -42.64 -6.00 -16.07
CA TYR A 514 -42.69 -6.46 -17.45
C TYR A 514 -43.73 -7.59 -17.64
N GLN A 515 -43.89 -8.45 -16.62
CA GLN A 515 -44.93 -9.46 -16.59
C GLN A 515 -46.33 -8.84 -16.55
N SER A 516 -46.58 -7.87 -15.67
CA SER A 516 -47.90 -7.23 -15.55
C SER A 516 -48.31 -6.47 -16.81
N LYS A 517 -47.33 -5.99 -17.60
CA LYS A 517 -47.53 -5.37 -18.91
C LYS A 517 -47.57 -6.37 -20.08
N GLY A 518 -47.44 -7.68 -19.84
CA GLY A 518 -47.50 -8.72 -20.89
C GLY A 518 -46.27 -8.79 -21.80
N ILE A 519 -45.17 -8.12 -21.47
CA ILE A 519 -43.96 -7.98 -22.29
C ILE A 519 -42.73 -8.68 -21.69
N VAL A 520 -42.91 -9.58 -20.72
CA VAL A 520 -41.82 -10.30 -20.03
C VAL A 520 -40.85 -11.01 -20.98
N LYS A 521 -41.35 -11.51 -22.11
CA LYS A 521 -40.51 -12.20 -23.12
C LYS A 521 -39.44 -11.28 -23.68
N LEU A 522 -39.72 -9.98 -23.77
CA LEU A 522 -38.81 -8.97 -24.31
C LEU A 522 -37.58 -8.82 -23.42
N ILE A 523 -37.79 -8.67 -22.10
CA ILE A 523 -36.69 -8.53 -21.13
C ILE A 523 -35.99 -9.87 -20.90
N LEU A 524 -36.71 -11.00 -20.88
CA LEU A 524 -36.08 -12.33 -20.75
C LEU A 524 -35.21 -12.65 -21.97
N ALA A 525 -35.63 -12.30 -23.19
CA ALA A 525 -34.81 -12.45 -24.38
C ALA A 525 -33.51 -11.64 -24.31
N PHE A 526 -33.53 -10.50 -23.62
CA PHE A 526 -32.33 -9.69 -23.43
C PHE A 526 -31.44 -10.27 -22.32
N VAL A 527 -32.00 -10.60 -21.15
CA VAL A 527 -31.25 -11.01 -19.96
C VAL A 527 -30.75 -12.46 -20.02
N ALA A 528 -31.49 -13.38 -20.64
CA ALA A 528 -31.20 -14.81 -20.58
C ALA A 528 -29.74 -15.18 -20.92
N PRO A 529 -29.14 -14.72 -22.05
CA PRO A 529 -27.80 -15.15 -22.47
C PRO A 529 -26.69 -14.98 -21.43
N HIS A 530 -26.80 -13.99 -20.54
CA HIS A 530 -25.75 -13.62 -19.59
C HIS A 530 -26.21 -13.68 -18.13
N GLY A 531 -27.51 -13.57 -17.86
CA GLY A 531 -28.06 -13.43 -16.50
C GLY A 531 -27.71 -14.57 -15.56
N VAL A 532 -27.58 -15.81 -16.06
CA VAL A 532 -27.14 -16.96 -15.24
C VAL A 532 -25.73 -16.72 -14.68
N LEU A 533 -24.80 -16.25 -15.52
CA LEU A 533 -23.42 -16.00 -15.13
C LEU A 533 -23.32 -14.82 -14.15
N GLU A 534 -24.06 -13.74 -14.41
CA GLU A 534 -24.02 -12.52 -13.58
C GLU A 534 -24.63 -12.74 -12.20
N LEU A 535 -25.83 -13.32 -12.14
CA LEU A 535 -26.49 -13.59 -10.86
C LEU A 535 -25.67 -14.58 -10.03
N THR A 536 -25.03 -15.55 -10.68
CA THR A 536 -24.07 -16.45 -10.02
C THR A 536 -22.84 -15.69 -9.51
N ALA A 537 -22.27 -14.77 -10.30
CA ALA A 537 -21.14 -13.95 -9.89
C ALA A 537 -21.47 -13.07 -8.66
N VAL A 538 -22.66 -12.45 -8.63
CA VAL A 538 -23.16 -11.67 -7.49
C VAL A 538 -23.30 -12.55 -6.24
N CYS A 539 -23.84 -13.77 -6.37
CA CYS A 539 -23.95 -14.70 -5.25
C CYS A 539 -22.58 -15.15 -4.72
N ILE A 540 -21.62 -15.45 -5.61
CA ILE A 540 -20.25 -15.82 -5.24
C ILE A 540 -19.56 -14.66 -4.50
N ALA A 541 -19.73 -13.42 -4.99
CA ALA A 541 -19.19 -12.23 -4.34
C ALA A 541 -19.88 -11.94 -3.00
N GLY A 542 -21.18 -12.18 -2.87
CA GLY A 542 -21.91 -12.16 -1.59
C GLY A 542 -21.35 -13.18 -0.60
N GLY A 543 -21.10 -14.41 -1.04
CA GLY A 543 -20.44 -15.41 -0.22
C GLY A 543 -19.05 -14.97 0.24
N ALA A 544 -18.27 -14.32 -0.64
CA ALA A 544 -16.99 -13.72 -0.31
C ALA A 544 -17.13 -12.61 0.75
N GLY A 545 -18.13 -11.73 0.62
CA GLY A 545 -18.45 -10.70 1.60
C GLY A 545 -18.82 -11.29 2.97
N PHE A 546 -19.63 -12.35 3.01
CA PHE A 546 -19.99 -13.04 4.25
C PHE A 546 -18.82 -13.79 4.89
N LEU A 547 -17.81 -14.24 4.14
CA LEU A 547 -16.57 -14.75 4.72
C LEU A 547 -15.80 -13.66 5.48
N LEU A 548 -15.77 -12.42 4.95
CA LEU A 548 -15.19 -11.28 5.66
C LEU A 548 -16.01 -10.95 6.92
N ALA A 549 -17.34 -10.93 6.81
CA ALA A 549 -18.24 -10.71 7.94
C ALA A 549 -18.03 -11.75 9.06
N ALA A 550 -17.95 -13.03 8.69
CA ALA A 550 -17.70 -14.12 9.63
C ALA A 550 -16.35 -13.98 10.34
N ALA A 551 -15.31 -13.45 9.68
CA ALA A 551 -14.03 -13.19 10.33
C ALA A 551 -14.10 -12.12 11.44
N LEU A 552 -15.04 -11.18 11.33
CA LEU A 552 -15.25 -10.09 12.28
C LEU A 552 -16.18 -10.51 13.43
N LEU A 553 -17.30 -11.15 13.08
CA LEU A 553 -18.37 -11.52 14.01
C LEU A 553 -18.09 -12.84 14.73
N LEU A 554 -17.58 -13.84 14.00
CA LEU A 554 -17.46 -15.23 14.46
C LEU A 554 -16.04 -15.78 14.23
N PRO A 555 -14.98 -15.17 14.81
CA PRO A 555 -13.59 -15.56 14.54
C PRO A 555 -13.20 -16.93 15.14
N GLY A 556 -14.04 -17.50 16.02
CA GLY A 556 -13.76 -18.74 16.73
C GLY A 556 -12.55 -18.62 17.65
N ARG A 557 -11.63 -19.59 17.61
CA ARG A 557 -10.39 -19.59 18.42
C ARG A 557 -9.28 -18.67 17.89
N ARG A 558 -9.54 -17.93 16.81
CA ARG A 558 -8.54 -17.04 16.17
C ARG A 558 -8.76 -15.61 16.63
N THR A 559 -7.73 -14.79 16.58
CA THR A 559 -7.91 -13.34 16.66
C THR A 559 -8.63 -12.83 15.40
N ARG A 560 -9.43 -11.77 15.51
CA ARG A 560 -10.13 -11.16 14.36
C ARG A 560 -9.16 -10.84 13.21
N LYS A 561 -7.97 -10.33 13.53
CA LYS A 561 -6.90 -10.06 12.55
C LYS A 561 -6.52 -11.32 11.78
N ARG A 562 -6.26 -12.43 12.47
CA ARG A 562 -5.87 -13.69 11.83
C ARG A 562 -7.03 -14.30 11.03
N ALA A 563 -8.24 -14.27 11.59
CA ALA A 563 -9.44 -14.72 10.89
C ALA A 563 -9.67 -13.93 9.59
N LEU A 564 -9.46 -12.61 9.61
CA LEU A 564 -9.61 -11.75 8.44
C LEU A 564 -8.58 -12.04 7.35
N ILE A 565 -7.33 -12.33 7.72
CA ILE A 565 -6.29 -12.74 6.77
C ILE A 565 -6.65 -14.10 6.13
N GLU A 566 -7.07 -15.08 6.93
CA GLU A 566 -7.41 -16.42 6.44
C GLU A 566 -8.67 -16.41 5.55
N ASN A 567 -9.76 -15.77 6.00
CA ASN A 567 -10.99 -15.66 5.22
C ASN A 567 -10.83 -14.72 4.03
N GLY A 568 -10.04 -13.66 4.15
CA GLY A 568 -9.73 -12.75 3.04
C GLY A 568 -9.05 -13.47 1.88
N ARG A 569 -8.07 -14.34 2.16
CA ARG A 569 -7.42 -15.17 1.10
C ARG A 569 -8.41 -16.07 0.37
N ARG A 570 -9.40 -16.62 1.07
CA ARG A 570 -10.48 -17.43 0.47
C ARG A 570 -11.44 -16.56 -0.34
N ALA A 571 -11.86 -15.42 0.22
CA ALA A 571 -12.73 -14.46 -0.43
C ALA A 571 -12.13 -13.95 -1.76
N ILE A 572 -10.83 -13.71 -1.82
CA ILE A 572 -10.13 -13.31 -3.06
C ILE A 572 -10.29 -14.36 -4.18
N ARG A 573 -10.24 -15.65 -3.88
CA ARG A 573 -10.44 -16.71 -4.90
C ARG A 573 -11.88 -16.73 -5.41
N LEU A 574 -12.85 -16.50 -4.54
CA LEU A 574 -14.26 -16.35 -4.93
C LEU A 574 -14.45 -15.13 -5.83
N VAL A 575 -13.84 -14.01 -5.49
CA VAL A 575 -13.92 -12.80 -6.31
C VAL A 575 -13.20 -12.99 -7.66
N ALA A 576 -12.10 -13.74 -7.69
CA ALA A 576 -11.45 -14.13 -8.94
C ALA A 576 -12.40 -14.96 -9.83
N ALA A 577 -13.12 -15.94 -9.27
CA ALA A 577 -14.17 -16.66 -10.00
C ALA A 577 -15.25 -15.72 -10.53
N ALA A 578 -15.82 -14.87 -9.66
CA ALA A 578 -16.85 -13.90 -10.04
C ALA A 578 -16.39 -12.95 -11.16
N THR A 579 -15.12 -12.55 -11.15
CA THR A 579 -14.53 -11.69 -12.19
C THR A 579 -14.52 -12.38 -13.56
N VAL A 580 -14.16 -13.67 -13.62
CA VAL A 580 -14.20 -14.44 -14.88
C VAL A 580 -15.63 -14.58 -15.37
N LEU A 581 -16.57 -14.89 -14.48
CA LEU A 581 -17.98 -14.99 -14.84
C LEU A 581 -18.53 -13.68 -15.38
N LEU A 582 -18.20 -12.54 -14.76
CA LEU A 582 -18.58 -11.22 -15.26
C LEU A 582 -17.94 -10.87 -16.60
N LEU A 583 -16.70 -11.28 -16.84
CA LEU A 583 -16.05 -11.06 -18.13
C LEU A 583 -16.78 -11.82 -19.24
N VAL A 584 -17.08 -13.11 -19.00
CA VAL A 584 -17.85 -13.93 -19.95
C VAL A 584 -19.27 -13.38 -20.11
N ALA A 585 -19.93 -13.02 -19.01
CA ALA A 585 -21.26 -12.40 -19.05
C ALA A 585 -21.28 -11.12 -19.87
N GLY A 586 -20.32 -10.22 -19.66
CA GLY A 586 -20.20 -8.97 -20.43
C GLY A 586 -19.93 -9.21 -21.91
N THR A 587 -19.20 -10.27 -22.27
CA THR A 587 -19.08 -10.66 -23.69
C THR A 587 -20.41 -11.16 -24.27
N LEU A 588 -21.17 -11.97 -23.53
CA LEU A 588 -22.50 -12.43 -23.98
C LEU A 588 -23.49 -11.27 -24.05
N GLU A 589 -23.41 -10.32 -23.13
CA GLU A 589 -24.22 -9.10 -23.12
C GLU A 589 -23.91 -8.20 -24.32
N GLY A 590 -22.63 -8.00 -24.64
CA GLY A 590 -22.21 -7.15 -25.75
C GLY A 590 -22.47 -7.74 -27.13
N PHE A 591 -22.43 -9.07 -27.28
CA PHE A 591 -22.48 -9.74 -28.59
C PHE A 591 -23.74 -10.57 -28.84
N VAL A 592 -24.34 -11.19 -27.82
CA VAL A 592 -25.44 -12.16 -28.00
C VAL A 592 -26.80 -11.58 -27.63
N SER A 593 -26.91 -10.93 -26.47
CA SER A 593 -28.14 -10.25 -26.01
C SER A 593 -28.75 -9.30 -27.06
N PRO A 594 -27.94 -8.46 -27.74
CA PRO A 594 -28.28 -7.68 -28.93
C PRO A 594 -29.14 -8.28 -30.01
N ILE A 595 -28.92 -9.57 -30.31
CA ILE A 595 -29.26 -10.09 -31.62
C ILE A 595 -30.78 -10.22 -31.72
N PRO A 596 -31.47 -9.49 -32.62
CA PRO A 596 -32.93 -9.41 -32.65
C PRO A 596 -33.54 -10.63 -33.36
N TRP A 597 -32.84 -11.18 -34.35
CA TRP A 597 -33.29 -12.31 -35.18
C TRP A 597 -33.00 -13.67 -34.54
N TRP A 598 -32.31 -13.70 -33.39
CA TRP A 598 -32.09 -14.94 -32.66
C TRP A 598 -33.35 -15.34 -31.90
N PRO A 599 -33.88 -16.55 -32.12
CA PRO A 599 -35.07 -17.00 -31.42
C PRO A 599 -34.81 -17.12 -29.93
N LEU A 600 -35.83 -16.86 -29.12
CA LEU A 600 -35.76 -16.93 -27.66
C LEU A 600 -35.21 -18.28 -27.17
N ALA A 601 -35.56 -19.38 -27.85
CA ALA A 601 -35.04 -20.71 -27.56
C ALA A 601 -33.51 -20.82 -27.69
N ALA A 602 -32.90 -20.17 -28.70
CA ALA A 602 -31.45 -20.15 -28.87
C ALA A 602 -30.76 -19.36 -27.75
N LYS A 603 -31.36 -18.24 -27.33
CA LYS A 603 -30.87 -17.45 -26.19
C LYS A 603 -30.95 -18.21 -24.87
N PHE A 604 -32.03 -18.97 -24.66
CA PHE A 604 -32.13 -19.90 -23.53
C PHE A 604 -31.17 -21.08 -23.64
N ALA A 605 -30.86 -21.58 -24.85
CA ALA A 605 -29.87 -22.63 -25.04
C ALA A 605 -28.46 -22.17 -24.63
N VAL A 606 -28.08 -20.91 -24.91
CA VAL A 606 -26.84 -20.30 -24.38
C VAL A 606 -26.86 -20.27 -22.85
N SER A 607 -27.99 -19.91 -22.26
CA SER A 607 -28.17 -19.91 -20.80
C SER A 607 -28.04 -21.31 -20.19
N GLY A 608 -28.63 -22.31 -20.84
CA GLY A 608 -28.52 -23.71 -20.44
C GLY A 608 -27.09 -24.25 -20.57
N ALA A 609 -26.40 -23.94 -21.68
CA ALA A 609 -25.02 -24.34 -21.90
C ALA A 609 -24.07 -23.71 -20.86
N THR A 610 -24.23 -22.42 -20.56
CA THR A 610 -23.46 -21.73 -19.51
C THR A 610 -23.77 -22.26 -18.12
N LEU A 611 -25.02 -22.63 -17.82
CA LEU A 611 -25.38 -23.30 -16.57
C LEU A 611 -24.71 -24.67 -16.45
N VAL A 612 -24.73 -25.49 -17.50
CA VAL A 612 -24.05 -26.80 -17.52
C VAL A 612 -22.55 -26.61 -17.32
N ALA A 613 -21.94 -25.66 -18.03
CA ALA A 613 -20.53 -25.34 -17.85
C ALA A 613 -20.21 -24.91 -16.41
N LEU A 614 -21.06 -24.08 -15.80
CA LEU A 614 -20.94 -23.68 -14.39
C LEU A 614 -21.07 -24.85 -13.41
N VAL A 615 -21.94 -25.83 -13.69
CA VAL A 615 -22.11 -27.00 -12.83
C VAL A 615 -20.92 -27.95 -12.93
N LEU A 616 -20.33 -28.07 -14.12
CA LEU A 616 -19.10 -28.84 -14.35
C LEU A 616 -17.86 -28.16 -13.73
N TYR A 617 -17.86 -26.82 -13.73
CA TYR A 617 -16.80 -25.97 -13.19
C TYR A 617 -16.76 -26.00 -11.66
#